data_AF-A0A7C9EPL9-F1
#
_entry.id   AF-A0A7C9EPL9-F1
#
_cell.length_a   1.000
_cell.length_b   1.000
_cell.length_c   1.000
_cell.angle_alpha   90.00
_cell.angle_beta   90.00
_cell.angle_gamma   90.00
#
_symmetry.space_group_name_H-M   'P 1'
#
loop_
_entity.id
_entity.type
_entity.pdbx_description
1 polymer ?
#
loop_
_entity_poly.entity_id
_entity_poly.type
_entity_poly.pdbx_seq_one_letter_code
_entity_poly.pdbx_strand_id
1 'polypeptide(L)'
;GLMGNAALLHRYGFAELDNPYDIVNIDLDLVLKWSSSLFSSRHSRSRLSLWRKLGYSGCVSQNSEYFEISFDGKPQLELLILLYIVLLSEEDYMRLDLVLATSSNDGESTTAYSPKTGNFLLGEISEMSRDMLLTKSVCEALLSLADMRESLYGTSSLDDDIKSLKKSNYITERKLYHSLVLRISERRIIKKLRTYTEESSNSLKGLHSRKRLKS
;
A
#
# COMPACT_ATOMS: atom_id res chain seq x y z
N GLY A 1 -9.37 -19.29 15.45
CA GLY A 1 -8.15 -18.47 15.24
C GLY A 1 -8.48 -17.35 14.29
N LEU A 2 -7.77 -16.22 14.35
CA LEU A 2 -7.94 -15.09 13.44
C LEU A 2 -7.17 -15.39 12.14
N MET A 3 -7.78 -16.08 11.18
CA MET A 3 -7.12 -16.51 9.93
C MET A 3 -7.96 -16.15 8.72
N GLY A 4 -7.36 -15.46 7.75
CA GLY A 4 -7.94 -15.24 6.44
C GLY A 4 -8.03 -16.54 5.62
N ASN A 5 -8.84 -16.51 4.59
CA ASN A 5 -9.16 -17.64 3.73
C ASN A 5 -7.95 -18.27 3.05
N ALA A 6 -6.92 -17.50 2.70
CA ALA A 6 -5.70 -18.05 2.12
C ALA A 6 -5.00 -19.02 3.10
N ALA A 7 -4.94 -18.64 4.38
CA ALA A 7 -4.37 -19.48 5.43
C ALA A 7 -5.29 -20.66 5.78
N LEU A 8 -6.61 -20.43 5.84
CA LEU A 8 -7.59 -21.50 6.08
C LEU A 8 -7.53 -22.57 4.99
N LEU A 9 -7.47 -22.16 3.72
CA LEU A 9 -7.43 -23.09 2.61
C LEU A 9 -6.12 -23.88 2.60
N HIS A 10 -4.99 -23.22 2.85
CA HIS A 10 -3.69 -23.88 2.89
C HIS A 10 -3.57 -24.90 4.04
N ARG A 11 -4.07 -24.56 5.23
CA ARG A 11 -3.90 -25.40 6.45
C ARG A 11 -5.00 -26.43 6.64
N TYR A 12 -6.24 -26.10 6.26
CA TYR A 12 -7.42 -26.89 6.59
C TYR A 12 -8.26 -27.27 5.37
N GLY A 13 -7.92 -26.79 4.17
CA GLY A 13 -8.58 -27.21 2.92
C GLY A 13 -9.98 -26.63 2.71
N PHE A 14 -10.34 -25.54 3.38
CA PHE A 14 -11.61 -24.84 3.17
C PHE A 14 -11.45 -23.30 3.19
N ALA A 15 -12.47 -22.59 2.71
CA ALA A 15 -12.57 -21.13 2.74
C ALA A 15 -14.00 -20.73 3.12
N GLU A 16 -14.14 -19.60 3.79
CA GLU A 16 -15.37 -19.03 4.32
C GLU A 16 -15.80 -17.80 3.50
N LEU A 17 -17.11 -17.60 3.32
CA LEU A 17 -17.60 -16.37 2.71
C LEU A 17 -17.53 -15.21 3.73
N ASP A 18 -17.10 -14.04 3.25
CA ASP A 18 -17.07 -12.80 4.06
C ASP A 18 -16.24 -12.90 5.35
N ASN A 19 -15.11 -13.61 5.28
CA ASN A 19 -14.18 -13.74 6.39
C ASN A 19 -13.55 -12.36 6.73
N PRO A 20 -13.75 -11.82 7.96
CA PRO A 20 -13.26 -10.50 8.34
C PRO A 20 -11.73 -10.44 8.51
N TYR A 21 -11.05 -11.58 8.46
CA TYR A 21 -9.59 -11.70 8.54
C TYR A 21 -8.94 -11.85 7.16
N ASP A 22 -9.73 -11.75 6.08
CA ASP A 22 -9.18 -11.74 4.72
C ASP A 22 -8.33 -10.50 4.48
N ILE A 23 -7.27 -10.70 3.69
CA ILE A 23 -6.34 -9.67 3.27
C ILE A 23 -6.07 -9.81 1.77
N VAL A 24 -5.60 -8.74 1.15
CA VAL A 24 -4.99 -8.77 -0.17
C VAL A 24 -3.53 -8.34 -0.08
N ASN A 25 -2.65 -9.14 -0.67
CA ASN A 25 -1.24 -8.80 -0.76
C ASN A 25 -0.98 -7.91 -1.99
N ILE A 26 -0.16 -6.88 -1.79
CA ILE A 26 0.48 -6.07 -2.83
C ILE A 26 1.97 -6.37 -2.78
N ASP A 27 2.46 -7.14 -3.74
CA ASP A 27 3.88 -7.48 -3.80
C ASP A 27 4.74 -6.23 -4.03
N LEU A 28 5.91 -6.17 -3.40
CA LEU A 28 6.87 -5.08 -3.61
C LEU A 28 7.23 -4.94 -5.10
N ASP A 29 7.33 -6.06 -5.82
CA ASP A 29 7.57 -6.07 -7.27
C ASP A 29 6.46 -5.36 -8.05
N LEU A 30 5.20 -5.43 -7.58
CA LEU A 30 4.09 -4.70 -8.18
C LEU A 30 4.26 -3.19 -7.97
N VAL A 31 4.71 -2.78 -6.78
CA VAL A 31 5.03 -1.39 -6.46
C VAL A 31 6.20 -0.88 -7.31
N LEU A 32 7.25 -1.69 -7.50
CA LEU A 32 8.39 -1.34 -8.33
C LEU A 32 8.03 -1.26 -9.82
N LYS A 33 7.13 -2.14 -10.29
CA LYS A 33 6.58 -2.08 -11.65
C LYS A 33 5.75 -0.82 -11.87
N TRP A 34 4.92 -0.45 -10.90
CA TRP A 34 4.19 0.82 -10.91
C TRP A 34 5.17 2.01 -10.92
N SER A 35 6.16 2.02 -10.03
CA SER A 35 7.15 3.10 -9.99
C SER A 35 7.91 3.23 -11.32
N SER A 36 8.26 2.11 -11.96
CA SER A 36 8.97 2.08 -13.23
C SER A 36 8.14 2.56 -14.43
N SER A 37 6.81 2.63 -14.31
CA SER A 37 5.97 3.20 -15.37
C SER A 37 5.94 4.74 -15.33
N LEU A 38 6.33 5.34 -14.21
CA LEU A 38 6.33 6.79 -13.98
C LEU A 38 7.74 7.38 -13.85
N PHE A 39 8.68 6.61 -13.34
CA PHE A 39 10.01 7.07 -12.95
C PHE A 39 11.12 6.19 -13.51
N SER A 40 12.34 6.72 -13.51
CA SER A 40 13.51 5.94 -13.91
C SER A 40 13.88 4.87 -12.88
N SER A 41 14.54 3.79 -13.32
CA SER A 41 15.05 2.75 -12.41
C SER A 41 16.06 3.28 -11.39
N ARG A 42 16.75 4.40 -11.68
CA ARG A 42 17.63 5.06 -10.69
C ARG A 42 16.79 5.67 -9.57
N HIS A 43 15.74 6.40 -9.91
CA HIS A 43 14.82 7.01 -8.94
C HIS A 43 14.17 5.93 -8.06
N SER A 44 13.51 4.91 -8.64
CA SER A 44 12.84 3.87 -7.85
C SER A 44 13.79 3.17 -6.86
N ARG A 45 15.01 2.85 -7.31
CA ARG A 45 16.02 2.22 -6.44
C ARG A 45 16.51 3.13 -5.32
N SER A 46 16.73 4.42 -5.59
CA SER A 46 17.20 5.35 -4.56
C SER A 46 16.11 5.61 -3.52
N ARG A 47 14.85 5.74 -3.93
CA ARG A 47 13.69 5.91 -3.04
C ARG A 47 13.44 4.67 -2.18
N LEU A 48 13.51 3.48 -2.77
CA LEU A 48 13.43 2.23 -2.01
C LEU A 48 14.59 2.11 -1.01
N SER A 49 15.81 2.43 -1.42
CA SER A 49 16.99 2.41 -0.54
C SER A 49 16.81 3.34 0.66
N LEU A 50 16.32 4.57 0.44
CA LEU A 50 16.00 5.51 1.51
C LEU A 50 14.97 4.92 2.48
N TRP A 51 13.88 4.36 1.96
CA TRP A 51 12.85 3.71 2.76
C TRP A 51 13.41 2.57 3.63
N ARG A 52 14.38 1.79 3.12
CA ARG A 52 15.10 0.77 3.91
C ARG A 52 16.02 1.37 4.96
N LYS A 53 16.76 2.43 4.62
CA LYS A 53 17.65 3.13 5.58
C LYS A 53 16.86 3.71 6.76
N LEU A 54 15.59 4.07 6.54
CA LEU A 54 14.66 4.49 7.59
C LEU A 54 14.16 3.34 8.48
N GLY A 55 14.58 2.10 8.21
CA GLY A 55 14.21 0.92 9.00
C GLY A 55 12.89 0.28 8.60
N TYR A 56 12.25 0.72 7.50
CA TYR A 56 11.01 0.12 7.04
C TYR A 56 11.25 -1.13 6.19
N SER A 57 10.29 -2.06 6.26
CA SER A 57 10.23 -3.28 5.46
C SER A 57 8.78 -3.75 5.32
N GLY A 58 8.46 -4.43 4.23
CA GLY A 58 7.18 -5.14 4.08
C GLY A 58 7.15 -6.45 4.85
N CYS A 59 6.02 -7.14 4.77
CA CYS A 59 5.90 -8.52 5.22
C CYS A 59 6.73 -9.44 4.32
N VAL A 60 7.36 -10.46 4.89
CA VAL A 60 8.22 -11.40 4.15
C VAL A 60 7.65 -12.81 4.23
N SER A 61 7.42 -13.43 3.07
CA SER A 61 7.02 -14.84 2.95
C SER A 61 7.68 -15.46 1.73
N GLN A 62 8.28 -16.65 1.89
CA GLN A 62 8.88 -17.41 0.79
C GLN A 62 9.85 -16.59 -0.08
N ASN A 63 10.69 -15.75 0.53
CA ASN A 63 11.64 -14.82 -0.13
C ASN A 63 10.98 -13.73 -1.00
N SER A 64 9.66 -13.54 -0.90
CA SER A 64 8.96 -12.41 -1.48
C SER A 64 8.58 -11.41 -0.39
N GLU A 65 8.64 -10.14 -0.73
CA GLU A 65 8.20 -9.05 0.13
C GLU A 65 6.89 -8.45 -0.39
N TYR A 66 5.95 -8.23 0.50
CA TYR A 66 4.62 -7.74 0.17
C TYR A 66 4.05 -6.84 1.26
N PHE A 67 2.97 -6.15 0.94
CA PHE A 67 2.20 -5.33 1.85
C PHE A 67 0.78 -5.84 1.94
N GLU A 68 0.16 -5.69 3.10
CA GLU A 68 -1.21 -6.16 3.34
C GLU A 68 -2.24 -5.04 3.18
N ILE A 69 -3.32 -5.33 2.47
CA ILE A 69 -4.56 -4.56 2.48
C ILE A 69 -5.56 -5.36 3.31
N SER A 70 -6.00 -4.77 4.43
CA SER A 70 -6.95 -5.40 5.34
C SER A 70 -8.34 -5.60 4.72
N PHE A 71 -9.18 -6.42 5.36
CA PHE A 71 -10.58 -6.65 4.98
C PHE A 71 -11.37 -5.36 4.74
N ASP A 72 -11.07 -4.27 5.43
CA ASP A 72 -11.73 -2.97 5.29
C ASP A 72 -11.16 -2.11 4.16
N GLY A 73 -10.24 -2.64 3.35
CA GLY A 73 -9.58 -1.91 2.27
C GLY A 73 -8.47 -0.98 2.74
N LYS A 74 -8.08 -1.02 4.03
CA LYS A 74 -7.03 -0.15 4.57
C LYS A 74 -5.65 -0.75 4.27
N PRO A 75 -4.75 0.01 3.61
CA PRO A 75 -3.38 -0.45 3.35
C PRO A 75 -2.54 -0.46 4.62
N GLN A 76 -1.51 -1.31 4.64
CA GLN A 76 -0.45 -1.26 5.63
C GLN A 76 0.27 0.10 5.61
N LEU A 77 0.72 0.58 6.77
CA LEU A 77 1.33 1.91 6.91
C LEU A 77 2.64 2.01 6.12
N GLU A 78 3.44 0.95 6.15
CA GLU A 78 4.72 0.82 5.47
C GLU A 78 4.59 1.01 3.95
N LEU A 79 3.48 0.54 3.36
CA LEU A 79 3.16 0.79 1.95
C LEU A 79 2.91 2.29 1.71
N LEU A 80 2.15 2.96 2.58
CA LEU A 80 1.86 4.39 2.45
C LEU A 80 3.14 5.22 2.52
N ILE A 81 4.03 4.89 3.45
CA ILE A 81 5.33 5.57 3.61
C ILE A 81 6.19 5.35 2.35
N LEU A 82 6.25 4.13 1.82
CA LEU A 82 7.00 3.85 0.59
C LEU A 82 6.46 4.67 -0.58
N LEU A 83 5.15 4.70 -0.79
CA LEU A 83 4.52 5.48 -1.87
C LEU A 83 4.79 6.97 -1.69
N TYR A 84 4.69 7.49 -0.46
CA TYR A 84 5.00 8.88 -0.15
C TYR A 84 6.45 9.22 -0.53
N ILE A 85 7.44 8.41 -0.10
CA ILE A 85 8.86 8.62 -0.41
C ILE A 85 9.15 8.53 -1.92
N VAL A 86 8.51 7.59 -2.62
CA VAL A 86 8.61 7.47 -4.08
C VAL A 86 8.08 8.73 -4.76
N LEU A 87 7.02 9.34 -4.23
CA LEU A 87 6.38 10.53 -4.82
C LEU A 87 6.98 11.87 -4.35
N LEU A 88 7.93 11.86 -3.42
CA LEU A 88 8.60 13.08 -2.97
C LEU A 88 9.34 13.76 -4.13
N SER A 89 9.36 15.10 -4.11
CA SER A 89 10.20 15.88 -5.00
C SER A 89 11.67 15.48 -4.87
N GLU A 90 12.48 15.71 -5.90
CA GLU A 90 13.94 15.49 -5.78
C GLU A 90 14.55 16.36 -4.68
N GLU A 91 14.04 17.58 -4.47
CA GLU A 91 14.53 18.46 -3.42
C GLU A 91 14.25 17.89 -2.01
N ASP A 92 13.02 17.46 -1.75
CA ASP A 92 12.63 16.91 -0.44
C ASP A 92 13.31 15.58 -0.13
N TYR A 93 13.49 14.75 -1.16
CA TYR A 93 14.29 13.53 -1.06
C TYR A 93 15.75 13.81 -0.71
N MET A 94 16.40 14.73 -1.43
CA MET A 94 17.81 15.04 -1.18
C MET A 94 18.00 15.60 0.22
N ARG A 95 17.05 16.41 0.72
CA ARG A 95 17.05 16.87 2.12
C ARG A 95 16.95 15.71 3.10
N LEU A 96 16.03 14.77 2.89
CA LEU A 96 15.88 13.59 3.74
C LEU A 96 17.10 12.67 3.73
N ASP A 97 17.67 12.38 2.56
CA ASP A 97 18.85 11.51 2.45
C ASP A 97 20.09 12.16 3.10
N LEU A 98 20.25 13.48 3.00
CA LEU A 98 21.33 14.22 3.67
C LEU A 98 21.22 14.16 5.20
N VAL A 99 20.02 14.27 5.74
CA VAL A 99 19.77 14.19 7.19
C VAL A 99 20.16 12.82 7.72
N LEU A 100 19.78 11.75 7.03
CA LEU A 100 20.14 10.39 7.45
C LEU A 100 21.64 10.12 7.33
N ALA A 101 22.29 10.67 6.31
CA ALA A 101 23.74 10.56 6.16
C ALA A 101 24.49 11.28 7.29
N THR A 102 23.95 12.40 7.79
CA THR A 102 24.57 13.19 8.86
C THR A 102 24.25 12.66 10.26
N SER A 103 23.08 12.05 10.49
CA SER A 103 22.72 11.43 11.77
C SER A 103 23.46 10.12 12.07
N SER A 104 24.01 9.46 11.03
CA SER A 104 24.78 8.22 11.17
C SER A 104 26.27 8.47 11.49
N ASN A 105 26.71 9.72 11.49
CA ASN A 105 28.12 10.12 11.48
C ASN A 105 28.42 11.05 12.67
N ASP A 106 28.07 10.64 13.89
CA ASP A 106 28.51 11.30 15.12
C ASP A 106 30.01 11.05 15.35
N GLY A 107 30.81 11.81 14.61
CA GLY A 107 32.20 12.16 14.88
C GLY A 107 32.35 13.64 14.57
N GLU A 108 32.56 14.46 15.61
CA GLU A 108 32.73 15.91 15.62
C GLU A 108 33.21 16.53 14.28
N SER A 109 32.44 17.47 13.72
CA SER A 109 32.95 18.79 13.29
C SER A 109 31.89 19.68 12.62
N THR A 110 31.93 20.93 13.06
CA THR A 110 31.20 22.14 12.67
C THR A 110 31.16 22.42 11.16
N THR A 111 29.98 22.75 10.61
CA THR A 111 29.72 23.97 9.80
C THR A 111 28.26 24.07 9.36
N ALA A 112 27.79 25.31 9.25
CA ALA A 112 26.39 25.71 9.21
C ALA A 112 25.64 25.34 7.92
N TYR A 113 24.76 24.35 8.00
CA TYR A 113 23.56 24.25 7.15
C TYR A 113 22.39 23.91 8.06
N SER A 114 21.31 24.68 7.98
CA SER A 114 20.16 24.60 8.90
C SER A 114 19.60 23.16 8.98
N PRO A 115 19.88 22.40 10.07
CA PRO A 115 19.44 21.00 10.21
C PRO A 115 17.94 20.90 10.53
N LYS A 116 17.29 22.04 10.76
CA LYS A 116 15.94 22.12 11.33
C LYS A 116 14.89 21.54 10.40
N THR A 117 14.94 21.84 9.10
CA THR A 117 13.91 21.39 8.14
C THR A 117 14.03 19.90 7.81
N GLY A 118 15.25 19.37 7.80
CA GLY A 118 15.48 17.97 7.46
C GLY A 118 15.19 17.01 8.63
N ASN A 119 15.59 17.37 9.84
CA ASN A 119 15.16 16.66 11.06
C ASN A 119 13.65 16.77 11.26
N PHE A 120 13.05 17.89 10.84
CA PHE A 120 11.61 18.07 10.82
C PHE A 120 10.93 17.11 9.84
N LEU A 121 11.40 16.97 8.59
CA LEU A 121 10.81 16.01 7.65
C LEU A 121 10.97 14.54 8.11
N LEU A 122 12.12 14.19 8.72
CA LEU A 122 12.33 12.85 9.28
C LEU A 122 11.42 12.58 10.49
N GLY A 123 11.31 13.56 11.39
CA GLY A 123 10.36 13.54 12.50
C GLY A 123 8.91 13.50 12.02
N GLU A 124 8.58 14.25 10.98
CA GLU A 124 7.26 14.25 10.34
C GLU A 124 6.96 12.87 9.76
N ILE A 125 7.85 12.23 9.00
CA ILE A 125 7.57 10.88 8.47
C ILE A 125 7.36 9.86 9.60
N SER A 126 8.13 9.97 10.70
CA SER A 126 7.98 9.08 11.86
C SER A 126 6.71 9.33 12.66
N GLU A 127 6.25 10.58 12.76
CA GLU A 127 5.05 10.98 13.50
C GLU A 127 3.80 11.12 12.60
N MET A 128 3.97 10.93 11.28
CA MET A 128 2.93 11.14 10.29
C MET A 128 1.78 10.21 10.55
N SER A 129 0.62 10.79 10.81
CA SER A 129 -0.60 10.01 10.85
C SER A 129 -0.88 9.45 9.46
N ARG A 130 -1.59 8.32 9.42
CA ARG A 130 -2.06 7.70 8.19
C ARG A 130 -2.75 8.72 7.27
N ASP A 131 -3.52 9.65 7.84
CA ASP A 131 -4.23 10.68 7.08
C ASP A 131 -3.30 11.71 6.43
N MET A 132 -2.14 12.00 7.02
CA MET A 132 -1.14 12.90 6.44
C MET A 132 -0.42 12.27 5.24
N LEU A 133 -0.21 10.95 5.26
CA LEU A 133 0.42 10.20 4.16
C LEU A 133 -0.50 10.08 2.94
N LEU A 134 -1.82 10.20 3.11
CA LEU A 134 -2.81 10.08 2.05
C LEU A 134 -2.94 11.37 1.23
N THR A 135 -1.83 11.83 0.66
CA THR A 135 -1.84 12.93 -0.31
C THR A 135 -2.59 12.51 -1.57
N LYS A 136 -3.00 13.48 -2.40
CA LYS A 136 -3.67 13.19 -3.67
C LYS A 136 -2.86 12.23 -4.55
N SER A 137 -1.55 12.42 -4.64
CA SER A 137 -0.66 11.58 -5.43
C SER A 137 -0.52 10.16 -4.85
N VAL A 138 -0.50 10.02 -3.53
CA VAL A 138 -0.49 8.70 -2.88
C VAL A 138 -1.81 7.97 -3.12
N CYS A 139 -2.95 8.65 -3.05
CA CYS A 139 -4.25 8.07 -3.40
C CYS A 139 -4.30 7.61 -4.87
N GLU A 140 -3.78 8.41 -5.80
CA GLU A 140 -3.69 8.03 -7.23
C GLU A 140 -2.76 6.82 -7.45
N ALA A 141 -1.66 6.74 -6.68
CA ALA A 141 -0.78 5.58 -6.69
C ALA A 141 -1.47 4.31 -6.16
N LEU A 142 -2.22 4.42 -5.06
CA LEU A 142 -3.00 3.30 -4.50
C LEU A 142 -4.08 2.82 -5.47
N LEU A 143 -4.78 3.73 -6.16
CA LEU A 143 -5.74 3.38 -7.22
C LEU A 143 -5.05 2.63 -8.37
N SER A 144 -3.90 3.12 -8.82
CA SER A 144 -3.11 2.46 -9.86
C SER A 144 -2.67 1.05 -9.46
N LEU A 145 -2.23 0.88 -8.20
CA LEU A 145 -1.86 -0.42 -7.65
C LEU A 145 -3.06 -1.36 -7.51
N ALA A 146 -4.23 -0.84 -7.13
CA ALA A 146 -5.47 -1.60 -7.06
C ALA A 146 -5.84 -2.16 -8.44
N ASP A 147 -5.74 -1.34 -9.49
CA ASP A 147 -6.03 -1.74 -10.87
C ASP A 147 -5.00 -2.76 -11.38
N MET A 148 -3.70 -2.52 -11.13
CA MET A 148 -2.65 -3.47 -11.47
C MET A 148 -2.84 -4.81 -10.75
N ARG A 149 -3.21 -4.80 -9.46
CA ARG A 149 -3.46 -6.02 -8.68
C ARG A 149 -4.68 -6.78 -9.18
N GLU A 150 -5.77 -6.08 -9.50
CA GLU A 150 -6.98 -6.70 -10.02
C GLU A 150 -6.77 -7.32 -11.40
N SER A 151 -5.93 -6.70 -12.24
CA SER A 151 -5.62 -7.22 -13.59
C SER A 151 -5.00 -8.63 -13.57
N LEU A 152 -4.39 -9.05 -12.45
CA LEU A 152 -3.81 -10.38 -12.30
C LEU A 152 -4.85 -11.51 -12.23
N TYR A 153 -6.13 -11.19 -11.98
CA TYR A 153 -7.20 -12.18 -11.95
C TYR A 153 -7.77 -12.52 -13.34
N GLY A 154 -7.24 -11.91 -14.40
CA GLY A 154 -7.71 -12.09 -15.78
C GLY A 154 -8.88 -11.17 -16.15
N THR A 155 -9.59 -11.53 -17.21
CA THR A 155 -10.62 -10.68 -17.82
C THR A 155 -12.01 -10.81 -17.19
N SER A 156 -12.23 -11.76 -16.26
CA SER A 156 -13.52 -11.89 -15.58
C SER A 156 -13.78 -10.70 -14.66
N SER A 157 -15.04 -10.30 -14.53
CA SER A 157 -15.45 -9.31 -13.53
C SER A 157 -15.74 -9.98 -12.18
N LEU A 158 -15.79 -9.19 -11.12
CA LEU A 158 -16.27 -9.64 -9.81
C LEU A 158 -17.69 -10.23 -9.89
N ASP A 159 -18.56 -9.68 -10.73
CA ASP A 159 -19.92 -10.17 -10.91
C ASP A 159 -19.94 -11.53 -11.63
N ASP A 160 -19.05 -11.74 -12.61
CA ASP A 160 -18.88 -13.04 -13.27
C ASP A 160 -18.38 -14.11 -12.30
N ASP A 161 -17.49 -13.73 -11.38
CA ASP A 161 -16.99 -14.62 -10.33
C ASP A 161 -18.12 -15.01 -9.36
N ILE A 162 -18.94 -14.03 -8.94
CA ILE A 162 -20.12 -14.27 -8.08
C ILE A 162 -21.13 -15.17 -8.78
N LYS A 163 -21.40 -14.95 -10.07
CA LYS A 163 -22.30 -15.81 -10.86
C LYS A 163 -21.73 -17.22 -10.99
N SER A 164 -20.44 -17.36 -11.24
CA SER A 164 -19.75 -18.65 -11.32
C SER A 164 -19.83 -19.40 -10.00
N LEU A 165 -19.63 -18.71 -8.86
CA LEU A 165 -19.73 -19.32 -7.54
C LEU A 165 -21.14 -19.84 -7.26
N LYS A 166 -22.17 -19.08 -7.59
CA LYS A 166 -23.59 -19.49 -7.43
C LYS A 166 -23.95 -20.72 -8.27
N LYS A 167 -23.30 -20.91 -9.42
CA LYS A 167 -23.51 -22.07 -10.29
C LYS A 167 -22.65 -23.27 -9.89
N SER A 168 -21.50 -23.03 -9.26
CA SER A 168 -20.58 -24.08 -8.85
C SER A 168 -21.19 -24.96 -7.76
N ASN A 169 -20.93 -26.26 -7.85
CA ASN A 169 -21.37 -27.21 -6.83
C ASN A 169 -20.19 -27.54 -5.90
N TYR A 170 -20.31 -27.17 -4.62
CA TYR A 170 -19.30 -27.42 -3.60
C TYR A 170 -18.86 -28.90 -3.52
N ILE A 171 -19.78 -29.84 -3.75
CA ILE A 171 -19.54 -31.28 -3.61
C ILE A 171 -18.69 -31.80 -4.78
N THR A 172 -19.03 -31.41 -6.01
CA THR A 172 -18.38 -31.94 -7.23
C THR A 172 -17.20 -31.09 -7.68
N GLU A 173 -17.19 -29.80 -7.37
CA GLU A 173 -16.22 -28.82 -7.88
C GLU A 173 -15.50 -28.07 -6.74
N ARG A 174 -15.18 -28.77 -5.65
CA ARG A 174 -14.58 -28.18 -4.42
C ARG A 174 -13.42 -27.20 -4.68
N LYS A 175 -12.50 -27.54 -5.58
CA LYS A 175 -11.35 -26.68 -5.92
C LYS A 175 -11.79 -25.36 -6.58
N LEU A 176 -12.73 -25.43 -7.51
CA LEU A 176 -13.30 -24.26 -8.19
C LEU A 176 -14.07 -23.40 -7.19
N TYR A 177 -14.86 -24.03 -6.32
CA TYR A 177 -15.60 -23.33 -5.27
C TYR A 177 -14.66 -22.51 -4.38
N HIS A 178 -13.63 -23.14 -3.80
CA HIS A 178 -12.70 -22.44 -2.90
C HIS A 178 -11.85 -21.39 -3.61
N SER A 179 -11.44 -21.62 -4.86
CA SER A 179 -10.72 -20.59 -5.63
C SER A 179 -11.59 -19.38 -5.94
N LEU A 180 -12.88 -19.59 -6.23
CA LEU A 180 -13.85 -18.51 -6.42
C LEU A 180 -14.09 -17.74 -5.12
N VAL A 181 -14.24 -18.42 -3.98
CA VAL A 181 -14.37 -17.76 -2.66
C VAL A 181 -13.18 -16.84 -2.39
N LEU A 182 -11.95 -17.35 -2.57
CA LEU A 182 -10.74 -16.54 -2.42
C LEU A 182 -10.74 -15.34 -3.35
N ARG A 183 -10.91 -15.56 -4.65
CA ARG A 183 -10.85 -14.48 -5.65
C ARG A 183 -11.90 -13.40 -5.40
N ILE A 184 -13.11 -13.79 -5.03
CA ILE A 184 -14.20 -12.86 -4.69
C ILE A 184 -13.84 -12.05 -3.45
N SER A 185 -13.33 -12.70 -2.40
CA SER A 185 -12.93 -12.01 -1.16
C SER A 185 -11.85 -10.96 -1.42
N GLU A 186 -10.82 -11.32 -2.19
CA GLU A 186 -9.72 -10.42 -2.54
C GLU A 186 -10.21 -9.23 -3.39
N ARG A 187 -11.01 -9.49 -4.43
CA ARG A 187 -11.58 -8.41 -5.26
C ARG A 187 -12.52 -7.48 -4.48
N ARG A 188 -13.24 -7.98 -3.48
CA ARG A 188 -14.04 -7.14 -2.57
C ARG A 188 -13.15 -6.21 -1.75
N ILE A 189 -12.01 -6.70 -1.26
CA ILE A 189 -11.02 -5.87 -0.55
C ILE A 189 -10.45 -4.79 -1.47
N ILE A 190 -10.09 -5.13 -2.71
CA ILE A 190 -9.61 -4.16 -3.71
C ILE A 190 -10.68 -3.08 -3.97
N LYS A 191 -11.95 -3.46 -4.08
CA LYS A 191 -13.05 -2.49 -4.20
C LYS A 191 -13.11 -1.54 -2.99
N LYS A 192 -12.99 -2.07 -1.76
CA LYS A 192 -12.95 -1.25 -0.54
C LYS A 192 -11.72 -0.33 -0.51
N LEU A 193 -10.56 -0.77 -1.00
CA LEU A 193 -9.37 0.08 -1.13
C LEU A 193 -9.65 1.29 -2.04
N ARG A 194 -10.36 1.11 -3.16
CA ARG A 194 -10.77 2.23 -4.01
C ARG A 194 -11.65 3.22 -3.25
N THR A 195 -12.68 2.72 -2.56
CA THR A 195 -13.56 3.57 -1.72
C THR A 195 -12.76 4.31 -0.64
N TYR A 196 -11.82 3.64 0.03
CA TYR A 196 -10.93 4.24 1.02
C TYR A 196 -10.13 5.43 0.48
N THR A 197 -9.59 5.30 -0.75
CA THR A 197 -8.86 6.41 -1.40
C THR A 197 -9.77 7.57 -1.83
N GLU A 198 -11.00 7.28 -2.24
CA GLU A 198 -12.00 8.29 -2.61
C GLU A 198 -12.47 9.09 -1.39
N GLU A 199 -12.76 8.42 -0.27
CA GLU A 199 -13.15 9.05 1.00
C GLU A 199 -12.05 9.99 1.51
N SER A 200 -10.80 9.53 1.46
CA SER A 200 -9.61 10.31 1.86
C SER A 200 -9.47 11.56 0.99
N SER A 201 -9.65 11.41 -0.32
CA SER A 201 -9.61 12.52 -1.28
C SER A 201 -10.72 13.55 -1.07
N ASN A 202 -11.91 13.11 -0.65
CA ASN A 202 -13.04 13.99 -0.35
C ASN A 202 -12.85 14.73 0.98
N SER A 203 -12.25 14.09 1.98
CA SER A 203 -11.87 14.74 3.26
C SER A 203 -10.88 15.89 3.03
N LEU A 204 -9.88 15.67 2.17
CA LEU A 204 -8.92 16.71 1.76
C LEU A 204 -9.62 17.92 1.12
N LYS A 205 -10.56 17.68 0.20
CA LYS A 205 -11.35 18.76 -0.44
C LYS A 205 -12.17 19.55 0.59
N GLY A 206 -12.75 18.88 1.59
CA GLY A 206 -13.49 19.50 2.69
C GLY A 206 -12.63 20.43 3.57
N LEU A 207 -11.38 20.05 3.85
CA LEU A 207 -10.43 20.89 4.57
C LEU A 207 -10.06 22.16 3.80
N HIS A 208 -9.85 22.05 2.48
CA HIS A 208 -9.56 23.22 1.63
C HIS A 208 -10.73 24.20 1.55
N SER A 209 -11.97 23.71 1.51
CA SER A 209 -13.17 24.56 1.52
C SER A 209 -13.37 25.31 2.84
N ARG A 210 -13.02 24.70 3.98
CA ARG A 210 -13.09 25.36 5.30
C ARG A 210 -12.06 26.46 5.50
N LYS A 211 -10.90 26.40 4.82
CA LYS A 211 -9.88 27.48 4.87
C LYS A 211 -10.27 28.73 4.08
N ARG A 212 -11.20 28.65 3.11
CA ARG A 212 -11.68 29.83 2.34
C ARG A 212 -12.78 30.64 3.03
N LEU A 213 -13.32 30.18 4.16
CA LEU A 213 -14.36 30.89 4.93
C LEU A 213 -13.80 31.75 6.08
N LYS A 214 -12.47 31.93 6.15
CA LYS A 214 -11.79 32.78 7.14
C LYS A 214 -10.81 33.77 6.48
N SER A 215 -11.21 34.43 5.40
CA SER A 215 -10.56 35.66 4.91
C SER A 215 -11.58 36.77 4.77
#